data_AF-A0A816BF07-F1
#
_entry.id   AF-A0A816BF07-F1
#
_cell.length_a   1.000
_cell.length_b   1.000
_cell.length_c   1.000
_cell.angle_alpha   90.00
_cell.angle_beta   90.00
_cell.angle_gamma   90.00
#
_symmetry.space_group_name_H-M   'P 1'
#
loop_
_entity.id
_entity.type
_entity.pdbx_description
1 polymer ?
#
loop_
_entity_poly.entity_id
_entity_poly.type
_entity_poly.pdbx_seq_one_letter_code
_entity_poly.pdbx_strand_id
1 'polypeptide(L)'
;MLINVHLLTFGQLGPKQSLVRLEHYFELNEDATYSHRVTFDLQLLFKSQGTIGELLELTLDANLALADLKRLDWLTGDNESSHVDMP
;
A
#
# COMPACT_ATOMS: atom_id res chain seq x y z
N MET A 1 -9.14 -11.31 12.32
CA MET A 1 -9.63 -10.23 11.45
C MET A 1 -8.56 -9.15 11.46
N LEU A 2 -8.06 -8.71 10.30
CA LEU A 2 -7.06 -7.63 10.22
C LEU A 2 -7.77 -6.32 10.55
N ILE A 3 -7.89 -6.00 11.83
CA ILE A 3 -8.75 -4.90 12.25
C ILE A 3 -8.13 -3.54 11.98
N ASN A 4 -6.82 -3.44 11.70
CA ASN A 4 -6.11 -2.21 11.36
C ASN A 4 -5.85 -2.01 9.85
N VAL A 5 -6.43 -2.86 8.99
CA VAL A 5 -6.34 -2.72 7.52
C VAL A 5 -7.74 -2.59 6.95
N HIS A 6 -7.95 -1.55 6.15
CA HIS A 6 -9.20 -1.30 5.45
C HIS A 6 -9.04 -1.51 3.93
N LEU A 7 -10.02 -2.17 3.31
CA LEU A 7 -10.09 -2.30 1.85
C LEU A 7 -10.70 -1.02 1.27
N LEU A 8 -9.84 -0.06 0.94
CA LEU A 8 -10.24 1.23 0.40
C LEU A 8 -10.82 1.13 -1.02
N THR A 9 -10.29 0.23 -1.86
CA THR A 9 -10.79 0.04 -3.23
C THR A 9 -10.65 -1.41 -3.66
N PHE A 10 -11.70 -1.95 -4.30
CA PHE A 10 -11.65 -3.16 -5.10
C PHE A 10 -12.39 -2.91 -6.41
N GLY A 11 -11.65 -2.64 -7.48
CA GLY A 11 -12.20 -2.24 -8.78
C GLY A 11 -11.70 -3.14 -9.90
N GLN A 12 -12.57 -3.49 -10.84
CA GLN A 12 -12.18 -4.26 -12.01
C GLN A 12 -11.66 -3.32 -13.11
N LEU A 13 -10.41 -3.47 -13.52
CA LEU A 13 -9.81 -2.72 -14.66
C LEU A 13 -9.99 -3.46 -15.98
N GLY A 14 -10.11 -4.79 -15.93
CA GLY A 14 -10.32 -5.64 -17.09
C GLY A 14 -10.72 -7.06 -16.72
N PRO A 15 -10.88 -7.96 -17.71
CA PRO A 15 -11.41 -9.31 -17.48
C PRO A 15 -10.61 -10.15 -16.47
N LYS A 16 -9.30 -9.88 -16.33
CA LYS A 16 -8.38 -10.58 -15.43
C LYS A 16 -7.52 -9.64 -14.58
N GLN A 17 -7.93 -8.37 -14.48
CA GLN A 17 -7.15 -7.33 -13.82
C GLN A 17 -8.04 -6.58 -12.84
N SER A 18 -7.58 -6.49 -11.60
CA SER A 18 -8.25 -5.76 -10.53
C SER A 18 -7.30 -4.77 -9.89
N LEU A 19 -7.80 -3.57 -9.60
CA LEU A 19 -7.15 -2.58 -8.79
C LEU A 19 -7.57 -2.78 -7.33
N VAL A 20 -6.59 -2.91 -6.46
CA VAL A 20 -6.79 -3.05 -5.01
C VAL A 20 -6.09 -1.90 -4.32
N ARG A 21 -6.77 -1.24 -3.38
CA ARG A 21 -6.16 -0.32 -2.42
C ARG A 21 -6.44 -0.82 -1.01
N LEU A 22 -5.38 -0.97 -0.23
CA LEU A 22 -5.42 -1.33 1.18
C LEU A 22 -4.79 -0.17 1.95
N GLU A 23 -5.42 0.25 3.03
CA GLU A 23 -4.89 1.32 3.88
C GLU A 23 -4.80 0.87 5.34
N HIS A 24 -3.79 1.40 6.03
CA HIS A 24 -3.73 1.36 7.48
C HIS A 24 -4.39 2.63 8.01
N TYR A 25 -5.57 2.50 8.61
CA TYR A 25 -6.39 3.67 8.94
C TYR A 25 -6.12 4.25 10.33
N PHE A 26 -5.33 3.56 11.17
CA PHE A 26 -4.85 4.12 12.44
C PHE A 26 -3.58 4.94 12.23
N GLU A 27 -3.52 6.11 12.84
CA GLU A 27 -2.31 6.93 12.93
C GLU A 27 -1.31 6.37 13.95
N LEU A 28 -0.10 6.93 13.94
CA LEU A 28 0.93 6.58 14.91
C LEU A 28 0.46 6.95 16.34
N ASN A 29 0.49 5.97 17.24
CA ASN A 29 0.06 6.09 18.64
C ASN A 29 -1.43 6.39 18.87
N GLU A 30 -2.29 6.21 17.86
CA GLU A 30 -3.75 6.33 18.03
C GLU A 30 -4.32 5.19 18.89
N ASP A 31 -3.83 3.96 18.71
CA ASP A 31 -4.22 2.78 19.47
C ASP A 31 -3.00 1.93 19.85
N ALA A 32 -2.98 1.46 21.11
CA ALA A 32 -1.85 0.72 21.67
C ALA A 32 -1.61 -0.67 21.04
N THR A 33 -2.58 -1.19 20.29
CA THR A 33 -2.51 -2.49 19.62
C THR A 33 -2.52 -2.34 18.10
N TYR A 34 -3.36 -1.45 17.58
CA TYR A 34 -3.71 -1.38 16.17
C TYR A 34 -2.95 -0.33 15.38
N SER A 35 -2.22 0.59 16.03
CA SER A 35 -1.27 1.50 15.36
C SER A 35 0.04 0.82 14.94
N HIS A 36 0.21 -0.47 15.21
CA HIS A 36 1.43 -1.21 14.88
C HIS A 36 1.40 -1.80 13.46
N ARG A 37 2.60 -2.01 12.90
CA ARG A 37 2.80 -2.66 11.60
C ARG A 37 2.06 -4.00 11.53
N VAL A 38 1.45 -4.26 10.39
CA VAL A 38 0.76 -5.49 10.07
C VAL A 38 1.36 -6.17 8.84
N THR A 39 1.28 -7.50 8.78
CA THR A 39 1.70 -8.31 7.63
C THR A 39 0.60 -9.30 7.33
N PHE A 40 0.28 -9.47 6.05
CA PHE A 40 -0.79 -10.35 5.60
C PHE A 40 -0.46 -10.95 4.24
N ASP A 41 -1.11 -12.07 3.94
CA ASP A 41 -0.98 -12.78 2.67
C ASP A 41 -2.13 -12.37 1.72
N LEU A 42 -1.76 -11.72 0.61
CA LEU A 42 -2.69 -11.28 -0.42
C LEU A 42 -3.41 -12.46 -1.10
N GLN A 43 -2.71 -13.57 -1.34
CA GLN A 43 -3.31 -14.76 -1.96
C GLN A 43 -4.34 -15.39 -1.01
N LEU A 44 -4.09 -15.40 0.29
CA LEU A 44 -5.06 -15.86 1.28
C LEU A 44 -6.27 -14.93 1.36
N LEU A 45 -6.04 -13.61 1.32
CA LEU A 45 -7.09 -12.59 1.40
C LEU A 45 -8.06 -12.66 0.22
N PHE A 46 -7.53 -12.82 -1.00
CA PHE A 46 -8.29 -12.82 -2.25
C PHE A 46 -8.55 -14.22 -2.82
N LYS A 47 -8.41 -15.29 -2.02
CA LYS A 47 -8.59 -16.67 -2.48
C LYS A 47 -9.92 -16.95 -3.18
N SER A 48 -10.99 -16.24 -2.82
CA SER A 48 -12.32 -16.39 -3.43
C SER A 48 -12.41 -15.80 -4.85
N GLN A 49 -11.46 -14.94 -5.22
CA GLN A 49 -11.36 -14.31 -6.55
C GLN A 49 -10.47 -15.13 -7.51
N GLY A 50 -9.79 -16.16 -7.00
CA GLY A 50 -8.89 -17.03 -7.75
C GLY A 50 -7.43 -16.92 -7.30
N THR A 51 -6.52 -17.33 -8.20
CA THR A 51 -5.08 -17.29 -7.97
C THR A 51 -4.49 -16.01 -8.54
N ILE A 52 -3.74 -15.27 -7.73
CA ILE A 52 -2.98 -14.09 -8.14
C ILE A 52 -1.73 -14.58 -8.88
N GLY A 53 -1.64 -14.27 -10.17
CA GLY A 53 -0.49 -14.64 -11.00
C GLY A 53 0.63 -13.58 -11.04
N GLU A 54 0.27 -12.31 -10.88
CA GLU A 54 1.18 -11.18 -10.97
C GLU A 54 0.70 -10.05 -10.04
N LEU A 55 1.65 -9.31 -9.48
CA LEU A 55 1.40 -8.11 -8.70
C LEU A 55 2.27 -6.99 -9.25
N LEU A 56 1.67 -5.81 -9.44
CA LEU A 56 2.36 -4.59 -9.82
C LEU A 56 1.96 -3.49 -8.85
N GLU A 57 2.94 -2.93 -8.14
CA GLU A 57 2.72 -1.81 -7.24
C GLU A 57 2.71 -0.49 -8.04
N LEU A 58 1.72 0.35 -7.76
CA LEU A 58 1.46 1.59 -8.50
C LEU A 58 1.39 2.78 -7.53
N THR A 59 1.52 3.99 -8.06
CA THR A 59 1.14 5.22 -7.36
C THR A 59 -0.36 5.22 -7.01
N LEU A 60 -0.77 6.09 -6.08
CA LEU A 60 -2.14 6.13 -5.56
C LEU A 60 -3.23 6.26 -6.66
N ASP A 61 -2.94 7.05 -7.70
CA ASP A 61 -3.83 7.26 -8.85
C ASP A 61 -3.78 6.13 -9.89
N ALA A 62 -2.98 5.08 -9.65
CA ALA A 62 -2.81 3.90 -10.51
C ALA A 62 -2.33 4.24 -11.94
N ASN A 63 -1.52 5.30 -12.09
CA ASN A 63 -1.06 5.80 -13.39
C ASN A 63 0.45 5.64 -13.65
N LEU A 64 1.22 5.22 -12.64
CA LEU A 64 2.66 5.03 -12.70
C LEU A 64 3.06 3.84 -11.83
N ALA A 65 3.99 3.00 -12.30
CA ALA A 65 4.58 1.96 -11.46
C ALA A 65 5.36 2.60 -10.31
N LEU A 66 5.20 2.09 -9.09
CA LEU A 66 5.84 2.70 -7.92
C LEU A 66 7.38 2.72 -8.08
N ALA A 67 7.94 1.67 -8.68
CA ALA A 67 9.38 1.58 -8.98
C ALA A 67 9.90 2.67 -9.92
N ASP A 68 9.03 3.29 -10.73
CA ASP A 68 9.39 4.37 -11.65
C ASP A 68 9.20 5.76 -11.03
N LEU A 69 8.65 5.85 -9.81
CA LEU A 69 8.39 7.10 -9.13
C LEU A 69 9.69 7.78 -8.69
N LYS A 70 9.90 9.03 -9.13
CA LYS A 70 11.02 9.87 -8.69
C LYS A 70 10.48 11.06 -7.90
N ARG A 71 10.91 11.19 -6.63
CA ARG A 71 10.61 12.33 -5.78
C ARG A 71 11.85 13.24 -5.68
N LEU A 72 11.61 14.51 -5.45
CA LEU A 72 12.68 15.44 -5.09
C LEU A 72 13.12 15.18 -3.66
N ASP A 73 14.43 15.24 -3.42
CA ASP A 73 15.01 15.20 -2.09
C ASP A 73 15.13 16.62 -1.55
N TRP A 74 14.58 16.84 -0.36
CA TRP A 74 14.60 18.10 0.35
C TRP A 74 15.44 17.98 1.61
N LEU A 75 16.31 18.96 1.82
CA LEU A 75 16.99 19.19 3.08
C LEU A 75 16.24 20.29 3.83
N THR A 76 15.72 19.96 5.01
CA THR A 76 15.03 20.94 5.85
C THR A 76 16.04 21.69 6.72
N GLY A 77 15.62 22.83 7.28
CA GLY A 77 16.47 23.66 8.16
C GLY A 77 16.96 22.92 9.41
N ASP A 78 16.30 21.82 9.77
CA ASP A 78 16.59 20.98 10.93
C ASP A 78 17.46 19.76 10.57
N ASN A 79 18.09 19.75 9.38
CA ASN A 79 18.85 18.62 8.82
C ASN A 79 18.03 17.33 8.64
N GLU A 80 16.70 17.44 8.52
CA GLU A 80 15.89 16.30 8.12
C GLU A 80 15.99 16.16 6.59
N SER A 81 16.03 14.92 6.13
CA SER A 81 16.05 14.59 4.71
C SER A 81 14.75 13.89 4.34
N SER A 82 14.13 14.31 3.25
CA SER A 82 13.01 13.57 2.66
C SER A 82 13.44 12.33 1.89
N HIS A 83 14.75 12.04 1.82
CA HIS A 83 15.28 10.87 1.14
C HIS A 83 14.85 9.61 1.89
N VAL A 84 14.10 8.75 1.21
CA VAL A 84 13.67 7.45 1.71
C VAL A 84 14.32 6.40 0.83
N ASP A 85 15.15 5.54 1.43
CA ASP A 85 15.65 4.33 0.77
C ASP A 85 14.44 3.40 0.53
N MET A 86 13.93 3.37 -0.71
CA MET A 86 12.96 2.34 -1.10
C MET A 86 13.71 1.01 -1.28
N PRO A 87 13.20 -0.10 -0.73
CA PRO A 87 13.80 -1.43 -0.89
C PRO A 87 13.70 -1.98 -2.32
#